data_AF-A0A6N7M2F0-F1
#
_entry.id   AF-A0A6N7M2F0-F1
#
_cell.length_a   1.000
_cell.length_b   1.000
_cell.length_c   1.000
_cell.angle_alpha   90.00
_cell.angle_beta   90.00
_cell.angle_gamma   90.00
#
_symmetry.space_group_name_H-M   'P 1'
#
loop_
_entity.id
_entity.type
_entity.pdbx_description
1 polymer ?
#
loop_
_entity_poly.entity_id
_entity_poly.type
_entity_poly.pdbx_seq_one_letter_code
_entity_poly.pdbx_strand_id
1 'polypeptide(L)'
;MLLIASASVFAEPDIESAVRSLLAGEAAVIEHVGPSLQAKIDSLPDNCSVEVVIGDAEYPIGDGEATHHSLVECGASGGIGLRLKALGSNDYRVLGFWSLSGT
;
A
#
# COMPACT_ATOMS: atom_id res chain seq x y z
N MET A 1 -30.14 -12.66 -23.84
CA MET A 1 -28.84 -11.99 -23.75
C MET A 1 -28.52 -11.86 -22.27
N LEU A 2 -27.51 -12.58 -21.80
CA LEU A 2 -27.19 -12.77 -20.39
C LEU A 2 -26.36 -11.56 -19.93
N LEU A 3 -26.95 -10.62 -19.18
CA LEU A 3 -26.19 -9.59 -18.47
C LEU A 3 -25.88 -10.13 -17.08
N ILE A 4 -24.71 -10.76 -16.97
CA ILE A 4 -24.08 -11.03 -15.68
C ILE A 4 -23.71 -9.65 -15.13
N ALA A 5 -24.60 -9.09 -14.30
CA ALA A 5 -24.21 -8.02 -13.41
C ALA A 5 -23.26 -8.64 -12.40
N SER A 6 -21.96 -8.59 -12.70
CA SER A 6 -20.91 -8.88 -11.74
C SER A 6 -20.99 -7.82 -10.65
N ALA A 7 -21.86 -8.07 -9.66
CA ALA A 7 -21.89 -7.37 -8.40
C ALA A 7 -20.68 -7.84 -7.59
N SER A 8 -19.49 -7.43 -8.01
CA SER A 8 -18.30 -7.39 -7.16
C SER A 8 -18.05 -5.95 -6.76
N VAL A 9 -19.12 -5.25 -6.32
CA VAL A 9 -19.02 -4.07 -5.45
C VAL A 9 -18.98 -4.60 -4.02
N PHE A 10 -18.02 -5.48 -3.74
CA PHE A 10 -17.58 -5.65 -2.37
C PHE A 10 -16.59 -4.52 -2.18
N ALA A 11 -16.97 -3.54 -1.37
CA ALA A 11 -16.13 -2.39 -1.05
C ALA A 11 -14.70 -2.88 -0.82
N GLU A 12 -13.82 -2.64 -1.79
CA GLU A 12 -12.40 -2.72 -1.54
C GLU A 12 -12.19 -1.78 -0.36
N PRO A 13 -11.63 -2.26 0.77
CA PRO A 13 -11.31 -1.38 1.86
C PRO A 13 -10.50 -0.22 1.31
N ASP A 14 -10.68 0.96 1.88
CA ASP A 14 -9.88 2.11 1.48
C ASP A 14 -8.43 1.86 1.93
N ILE A 15 -7.64 1.22 1.06
CA ILE A 15 -6.21 0.94 1.26
C ILE A 15 -5.49 2.23 1.60
N GLU A 16 -5.95 3.34 1.04
CA GLU A 16 -5.47 4.67 1.38
C GLU A 16 -5.62 4.93 2.88
N SER A 17 -6.77 4.61 3.48
CA SER A 17 -6.99 4.71 4.93
C SER A 17 -6.06 3.79 5.71
N ALA A 18 -5.88 2.52 5.30
CA ALA A 18 -5.00 1.60 6.00
C ALA A 18 -3.53 2.07 5.96
N VAL A 19 -3.08 2.58 4.82
CA VAL A 19 -1.74 3.13 4.64
C VAL A 19 -1.58 4.44 5.41
N ARG A 20 -2.59 5.32 5.43
CA ARG A 20 -2.58 6.54 6.24
C ARG A 20 -2.49 6.24 7.74
N SER A 21 -3.22 5.24 8.24
CA SER A 21 -3.10 4.78 9.62
C SER A 21 -1.70 4.23 9.90
N LEU A 22 -1.12 3.44 9.00
CA LEU A 22 0.27 3.00 9.11
C LEU A 22 1.26 4.17 9.18
N LEU A 23 1.12 5.19 8.32
CA LEU A 23 1.96 6.38 8.33
C LEU A 23 1.81 7.20 9.62
N ALA A 24 0.63 7.17 10.25
CA ALA A 24 0.37 7.79 11.54
C ALA A 24 0.87 6.95 12.75
N GLY A 25 1.45 5.77 12.51
CA GLY A 25 1.89 4.84 13.56
C GLY A 25 0.76 3.98 14.15
N GLU A 26 -0.44 4.02 13.56
CA GLU A 26 -1.62 3.26 13.95
C GLU A 26 -1.77 1.99 13.10
N ALA A 27 -0.75 1.12 13.10
CA ALA A 27 -0.64 -0.05 12.20
C ALA A 27 -1.59 -1.23 12.53
N ALA A 28 -2.76 -0.99 13.16
CA ALA A 28 -3.65 -2.06 13.63
C ALA A 28 -4.20 -2.97 12.51
N VAL A 29 -4.23 -2.47 11.27
CA VAL A 29 -4.79 -3.12 10.07
C VAL A 29 -3.72 -3.57 9.06
N ILE A 30 -2.43 -3.34 9.37
CA ILE A 30 -1.31 -3.73 8.51
C ILE A 30 -0.34 -4.64 9.26
N GLU A 31 -0.29 -5.91 8.86
CA GLU A 31 0.64 -6.90 9.38
C GLU A 31 2.06 -6.74 8.77
N HIS A 32 3.04 -7.24 9.53
CA HIS A 32 4.45 -7.34 9.13
C HIS A 32 5.17 -6.01 8.89
N VAL A 33 4.89 -5.01 9.72
CA VAL A 33 5.70 -3.79 9.78
C VAL A 33 7.02 -4.08 10.48
N GLY A 34 8.03 -4.47 9.70
CA GLY A 34 9.38 -4.68 10.20
C GLY A 34 10.12 -3.36 10.53
N PRO A 35 11.21 -3.41 11.31
CA PRO A 35 11.94 -2.22 11.75
C PRO A 35 12.48 -1.38 10.59
N SER A 36 12.86 -1.99 9.47
CA SER A 36 13.32 -1.27 8.27
C SER A 36 12.21 -0.48 7.59
N LEU A 37 10.99 -1.01 7.58
CA LEU A 37 9.82 -0.28 7.06
C LEU A 37 9.47 0.87 7.99
N GLN A 38 9.43 0.62 9.30
CA GLN A 38 9.14 1.67 10.29
C GLN A 38 10.14 2.82 10.19
N ALA A 39 11.45 2.52 10.16
CA ALA A 39 12.47 3.54 10.00
C ALA A 39 12.34 4.35 8.70
N LYS A 40 11.84 3.72 7.62
CA LYS A 40 11.55 4.43 6.38
C LYS A 40 10.33 5.33 6.52
N ILE A 41 9.25 4.87 7.15
CA ILE A 41 8.06 5.68 7.44
C ILE A 41 8.42 6.89 8.31
N ASP A 42 9.19 6.69 9.38
CA ASP A 42 9.63 7.76 10.29
C ASP A 42 10.53 8.80 9.60
N SER A 43 11.13 8.45 8.45
CA SER A 43 11.95 9.36 7.65
C SER A 43 11.16 10.18 6.64
N LEU A 44 9.87 9.86 6.43
CA LEU A 44 9.01 10.59 5.52
C LEU A 44 8.52 11.88 6.17
N PRO A 45 8.38 12.98 5.41
CA PRO A 45 7.76 14.19 5.92
C PRO A 45 6.24 14.00 6.06
N ASP A 46 5.61 14.83 6.89
CA ASP A 46 4.17 14.68 7.22
C ASP A 46 3.21 14.96 6.03
N ASN A 47 3.72 15.55 4.94
CA ASN A 47 2.92 16.06 3.83
C ASN A 47 2.91 15.15 2.58
N CYS A 48 3.01 13.83 2.75
CA CYS A 48 3.01 12.89 1.62
C CYS A 48 1.59 12.64 1.08
N SER A 49 1.49 12.47 -0.24
CA SER A 49 0.31 11.93 -0.91
C SER A 49 0.37 10.41 -0.97
N VAL A 50 -0.81 9.77 -0.96
CA VAL A 50 -0.95 8.33 -1.10
C VAL A 50 -1.71 8.04 -2.38
N GLU A 51 -1.14 7.20 -3.23
CA GLU A 51 -1.79 6.63 -4.41
C GLU A 51 -1.92 5.11 -4.23
N VAL A 52 -3.01 4.53 -4.72
CA VAL A 52 -3.25 3.09 -4.68
C VAL A 52 -3.39 2.54 -6.09
N VAL A 53 -2.65 1.48 -6.37
CA VAL A 53 -2.66 0.78 -7.67
C VAL A 53 -3.03 -0.67 -7.43
N ILE A 54 -4.00 -1.20 -8.18
CA ILE A 54 -4.44 -2.60 -8.07
C ILE A 54 -3.52 -3.51 -8.89
N GLY A 55 -3.23 -4.70 -8.36
CA GLY A 55 -2.46 -5.74 -9.03
C GLY A 55 -0.99 -5.77 -8.62
N ASP A 56 -0.23 -6.69 -9.23
CA ASP A 56 1.19 -6.85 -8.92
C ASP A 56 2.06 -5.77 -9.59
N ALA A 57 3.22 -5.44 -9.01
CA ALA A 57 4.16 -4.46 -9.57
C ALA A 57 5.03 -5.17 -10.59
N GLU A 58 5.15 -4.62 -11.81
CA GLU A 58 6.02 -5.20 -12.83
C GLU A 58 7.50 -5.19 -12.40
N TYR A 59 7.96 -4.19 -11.63
CA TYR A 59 9.34 -4.07 -11.11
C TYR A 59 9.39 -3.10 -9.90
N PRO A 60 10.35 -3.23 -8.95
CA PRO A 60 11.43 -4.23 -8.89
C PRO A 60 11.08 -5.52 -8.13
N ILE A 61 9.86 -5.65 -7.61
CA ILE A 61 9.47 -6.72 -6.70
C ILE A 61 8.13 -7.31 -7.17
N GLY A 62 8.12 -8.05 -8.29
CA GLY A 62 6.93 -8.74 -8.79
C GLY A 62 7.06 -10.25 -8.59
N ASP A 63 6.12 -10.87 -7.88
CA ASP A 63 6.09 -12.32 -7.59
C ASP A 63 4.70 -12.97 -7.72
N GLY A 64 3.68 -12.18 -8.10
CA GLY A 64 2.29 -12.56 -8.25
C GLY A 64 1.45 -12.50 -6.97
N GLU A 65 2.05 -12.21 -5.80
CA GLU A 65 1.36 -12.30 -4.51
C GLU A 65 0.68 -11.01 -4.06
N ALA A 66 1.10 -9.85 -4.58
CA ALA A 66 0.50 -8.57 -4.22
C ALA A 66 -0.86 -8.40 -4.89
N THR A 67 -1.86 -8.08 -4.07
CA THR A 67 -3.19 -7.66 -4.55
C THR A 67 -3.22 -6.17 -4.86
N HIS A 68 -2.39 -5.38 -4.18
CA HIS A 68 -2.38 -3.94 -4.24
C HIS A 68 -0.96 -3.39 -4.02
N HIS A 69 -0.73 -2.22 -4.59
CA HIS A 69 0.38 -1.33 -4.27
C HIS A 69 -0.13 -0.04 -3.68
N SER A 70 0.63 0.50 -2.75
CA SER A 70 0.47 1.89 -2.34
C SER A 70 1.76 2.65 -2.55
N LEU A 71 1.67 3.79 -3.22
CA LEU A 71 2.77 4.72 -3.42
C LEU A 71 2.55 5.90 -2.49
N VAL A 72 3.50 6.10 -1.59
CA VAL A 72 3.53 7.26 -0.70
C VAL A 72 4.59 8.21 -1.24
N GLU A 73 4.15 9.31 -1.84
CA GLU A 73 5.00 10.28 -2.51
C GLU A 73 5.12 11.57 -1.68
N CYS A 74 6.35 12.03 -1.47
CA CYS A 74 6.65 13.17 -0.62
C CYS A 74 7.43 14.25 -1.38
N GLY A 75 7.16 14.38 -2.68
CA GLY A 75 7.85 15.32 -3.58
C GLY A 75 9.35 15.06 -3.67
N ALA A 76 10.16 16.12 -3.52
CA ALA A 76 11.61 16.07 -3.65
C ALA A 76 12.31 15.15 -2.62
N SER A 77 11.64 14.81 -1.51
CA SER A 77 12.16 13.85 -0.51
C SER A 77 12.05 12.39 -0.97
N GLY A 78 11.42 12.14 -2.13
CA GLY A 78 11.10 10.80 -2.59
C GLY A 78 9.92 10.22 -1.85
N GLY A 79 9.95 8.91 -1.63
CA GLY A 79 8.80 8.22 -1.07
C GLY A 79 9.04 6.76 -0.78
N ILE A 80 7.95 6.03 -0.56
CA ILE A 80 7.96 4.59 -0.37
C ILE A 80 6.85 3.95 -1.20
N GLY A 81 7.18 2.86 -1.89
CA GLY A 81 6.20 1.94 -2.44
C GLY A 81 6.01 0.75 -1.51
N LEU A 82 4.75 0.36 -1.29
CA LEU A 82 4.35 -0.77 -0.46
C LEU A 82 3.70 -1.84 -1.33
N ARG A 83 4.12 -3.09 -1.18
CA ARG A 83 3.42 -4.26 -1.71
C ARG A 83 2.49 -4.83 -0.67
N LEU A 84 1.21 -4.93 -1.00
CA LEU A 84 0.16 -5.30 -0.06
C LEU A 84 -0.63 -6.50 -0.57
N LYS A 85 -0.79 -7.49 0.31
CA LYS A 85 -1.72 -8.61 0.14
C LYS A 85 -2.92 -8.41 1.04
N ALA A 86 -4.11 -8.35 0.47
CA ALA A 86 -5.35 -8.38 1.23
C ALA A 86 -5.50 -9.75 1.90
N LEU A 87 -5.73 -9.76 3.22
CA LEU A 87 -5.95 -10.98 4.01
C LEU A 87 -7.44 -11.23 4.31
N GLY A 88 -8.27 -10.20 4.21
CA GLY A 88 -9.69 -10.22 4.54
C GLY A 88 -10.28 -8.81 4.52
N SER A 89 -11.45 -8.63 5.13
CA SER A 89 -12.10 -7.32 5.22
C SER A 89 -11.28 -6.39 6.11
N ASN A 90 -10.55 -5.45 5.48
CA ASN A 90 -9.75 -4.39 6.10
C ASN A 90 -8.39 -4.81 6.67
N ASP A 91 -7.90 -6.01 6.38
CA ASP A 91 -6.57 -6.46 6.84
C ASP A 91 -5.61 -6.63 5.67
N TYR A 92 -4.42 -6.03 5.78
CA TYR A 92 -3.37 -6.09 4.77
C TYR A 92 -2.08 -6.63 5.36
N ARG A 93 -1.33 -7.37 4.55
CA ARG A 93 0.04 -7.76 4.87
C ARG A 93 1.01 -7.05 3.96
N VAL A 94 2.06 -6.46 4.55
CA VAL A 94 3.20 -5.99 3.78
C VAL A 94 4.00 -7.19 3.28
N LEU A 95 4.13 -7.31 1.96
CA LEU A 95 4.99 -8.29 1.30
C LEU A 95 6.41 -7.75 1.07
N GLY A 96 6.54 -6.43 0.95
CA GLY A 96 7.80 -5.75 0.74
C GLY A 96 7.59 -4.25 0.53
N PHE A 97 8.69 -3.51 0.54
CA PHE A 97 8.69 -2.09 0.24
C PHE A 97 9.93 -1.69 -0.54
N TRP A 98 9.86 -0.57 -1.26
CA TRP A 98 10.99 0.02 -1.96
C TRP A 98 10.97 1.53 -1.82
N SER A 99 12.12 2.18 -2.01
CA SER A 99 12.19 3.65 -2.00
C SER A 99 11.83 4.21 -3.37
N LEU A 100 11.05 5.28 -3.38
CA LEU A 100 10.83 6.11 -4.55
C LEU A 100 11.86 7.24 -4.53
N SER A 101 12.45 7.54 -5.68
CA SER A 101 13.33 8.70 -5.83
C SER A 101 12.48 9.98 -5.83
N GLY A 102 13.00 11.05 -5.22
CA GLY A 102 12.38 12.37 -5.33
C GLY A 102 12.41 12.86 -6.78
N THR A 103 11.41 13.65 -7.13
CA THR A 103 11.30 14.35 -8.41
C THR A 103 11.66 15.83 -8.27
#